data_AF-A0A383VJC7-F1
#
_entry.id   AF-A0A383VJC7-F1
#
_cell.length_a   1.000
_cell.length_b   1.000
_cell.length_c   1.000
_cell.angle_alpha   90.00
_cell.angle_beta   90.00
_cell.angle_gamma   90.00
#
_symmetry.space_group_name_H-M   'P 1'
#
loop_
_entity.id
_entity.type
_entity.pdbx_description
1 polymer ?
#
loop_
_entity_poly.entity_id
_entity_poly.type
_entity_poly.pdbx_seq_one_letter_code
_entity_poly.pdbx_strand_id
1 'polypeptide(L)'
;MHHWLAVFDRETARPPEGLESFKVAEKPHAFPGEDESRAEELCKAKLSVAYEHSKPEARKMAVLGHGNGFSFEASPYCSYANREGVHVVLAGEVSDWPGISAVAAAHDAFVRNEDPPEQNDAHWLLDFYTSFMSSSSADDTTGKALECLAKVQGNFAFVIYDEIQKRVFAARDAEGGQPLYWGATDEGQLLLGSHLNDLDGCEPTATMFPPGTLFASTRHTIAFSPGNQGWVINEGDWPGQLLSFLVDSDGTHWRGIKAIPRINSRGQLFGAVYKVASMREVVETVEVPVPPPKAEKMQFLEANKQ
;
A
#
# COMPACT_ATOMS: atom_id res chain seq x y z
N MET A 1 7.93 -12.76 -19.56
CA MET A 1 7.70 -11.86 -18.41
C MET A 1 6.55 -10.97 -18.81
N HIS A 2 5.56 -10.76 -17.94
CA HIS A 2 4.38 -9.96 -18.25
C HIS A 2 4.58 -8.55 -17.67
N HIS A 3 4.30 -7.54 -18.48
CA HIS A 3 4.46 -6.15 -18.09
C HIS A 3 3.19 -5.62 -17.46
N TRP A 4 3.30 -5.01 -16.27
CA TRP A 4 2.21 -4.22 -15.70
C TRP A 4 2.75 -3.13 -14.79
N LEU A 5 1.98 -2.05 -14.71
CA LEU A 5 2.23 -0.86 -13.91
C LEU A 5 0.90 -0.37 -13.33
N ALA A 6 0.89 -0.11 -12.03
CA ALA A 6 -0.15 0.62 -11.32
C ALA A 6 0.42 1.96 -10.85
N VAL A 7 -0.35 3.04 -11.03
CA VAL A 7 0.01 4.39 -10.63
C VAL A 7 -1.09 4.90 -9.71
N PHE A 8 -0.69 5.44 -8.56
CA PHE A 8 -1.60 6.04 -7.60
C PHE A 8 -1.17 7.45 -7.23
N ASP A 9 -2.14 8.34 -7.13
CA ASP A 9 -1.91 9.70 -6.66
C ASP A 9 -1.55 9.73 -5.16
N ARG A 10 -0.85 10.80 -4.75
CA ARG A 10 -0.41 11.05 -3.38
C ARG A 10 -1.56 10.98 -2.37
N GLU A 11 -2.76 11.48 -2.72
CA GLU A 11 -3.93 11.44 -1.84
C GLU A 11 -4.54 10.05 -1.71
N THR A 12 -4.27 9.16 -2.67
CA THR A 12 -4.83 7.80 -2.72
C THR A 12 -3.89 6.80 -2.04
N ALA A 13 -2.60 6.87 -2.36
CA ALA A 13 -1.60 5.97 -1.82
C ALA A 13 -0.32 6.72 -1.44
N ARG A 14 -0.26 7.19 -0.19
CA ARG A 14 0.95 7.80 0.33
C ARG A 14 2.03 6.73 0.57
N PRO A 15 3.26 6.90 0.07
CA PRO A 15 4.34 5.95 0.31
C PRO A 15 4.67 5.80 1.81
N PRO A 16 5.16 4.63 2.27
CA PRO A 16 5.59 4.47 3.65
C PRO A 16 6.75 5.40 4.01
N GLU A 17 6.86 5.72 5.30
CA GLU A 17 7.92 6.58 5.81
C GLU A 17 9.31 6.05 5.41
N GLY A 18 10.10 6.91 4.79
CA GLY A 18 11.41 6.53 4.27
C GLY A 18 11.44 6.37 2.76
N LEU A 19 10.33 6.02 2.10
CA LEU A 19 10.28 5.81 0.64
C LEU A 19 10.10 7.11 -0.15
N GLU A 20 9.52 8.15 0.46
CA GLU A 20 9.27 9.45 -0.19
C GLU A 20 10.56 10.16 -0.64
N SER A 21 10.48 10.89 -1.74
CA SER A 21 11.53 11.82 -2.15
C SER A 21 11.58 13.03 -1.21
N PHE A 22 12.78 13.51 -0.88
CA PHE A 22 12.95 14.72 -0.08
C PHE A 22 12.21 15.94 -0.67
N LYS A 23 12.06 16.01 -2.00
CA LYS A 23 11.34 17.10 -2.67
C LYS A 23 9.84 17.08 -2.39
N VAL A 24 9.26 15.90 -2.17
CA VAL A 24 7.84 15.74 -1.82
C VAL A 24 7.61 16.14 -0.37
N ALA A 25 8.52 15.75 0.52
CA ALA A 25 8.46 16.11 1.94
C ALA A 25 8.50 17.64 2.18
N GLU A 26 9.15 18.39 1.29
CA GLU A 26 9.22 19.86 1.34
C GLU A 26 7.97 20.56 0.77
N LYS A 27 7.13 19.87 -0.01
CA LYS A 27 5.92 20.47 -0.60
C LYS A 27 4.78 20.47 0.42
N PRO A 28 4.17 21.63 0.72
CA PRO A 28 2.96 21.67 1.54
C PRO A 28 1.87 20.81 0.88
N HIS A 29 1.01 20.22 1.70
CA HIS A 29 -0.18 19.52 1.19
C HIS A 29 -1.00 20.53 0.37
N ALA A 30 -1.17 20.24 -0.92
CA ALA A 30 -2.07 21.02 -1.78
C ALA A 30 -3.50 20.83 -1.28
N PHE A 31 -4.37 21.82 -1.49
CA PHE A 31 -5.78 21.61 -1.15
C PHE A 31 -6.36 20.52 -2.08
N PRO A 32 -7.23 19.63 -1.56
CA PRO A 32 -7.89 18.62 -2.38
C PRO A 32 -8.54 19.25 -3.61
N GLY A 33 -8.18 18.77 -4.79
CA GLY A 33 -8.71 19.24 -6.08
C GLY A 33 -7.94 20.37 -6.77
N GLU A 34 -6.95 21.02 -6.11
CA GLU A 34 -6.18 22.11 -6.76
C GLU A 34 -5.24 21.60 -7.87
N ASP A 35 -4.84 20.33 -7.84
CA ASP A 35 -3.87 19.74 -8.78
C ASP A 35 -4.37 18.43 -9.43
N GLU A 36 -5.68 18.16 -9.37
CA GLU A 36 -6.27 16.89 -9.82
C GLU A 36 -6.08 16.65 -11.33
N SER A 37 -6.33 17.68 -12.15
CA SER A 37 -6.12 17.60 -13.60
C SER A 37 -4.66 17.28 -13.94
N ARG A 38 -3.72 17.85 -13.18
CA ARG A 38 -2.29 17.58 -13.37
C ARG A 38 -1.93 16.16 -12.95
N ALA A 39 -2.46 15.69 -11.82
CA ALA A 39 -2.26 14.32 -11.34
C ALA A 39 -2.78 13.29 -12.36
N GLU A 40 -3.92 13.56 -12.98
CA GLU A 40 -4.48 12.73 -14.06
C GLU A 40 -3.61 12.73 -15.32
N GLU A 41 -3.12 13.89 -15.76
CA GLU A 41 -2.21 13.99 -16.90
C GLU A 41 -0.91 13.22 -16.66
N LEU A 42 -0.30 13.39 -15.48
CA LEU A 42 0.92 12.68 -15.09
C LEU A 42 0.71 11.16 -15.02
N CYS A 43 -0.40 10.73 -14.42
CA CYS A 43 -0.78 9.31 -14.35
C CYS A 43 -0.94 8.73 -15.75
N LYS A 44 -1.70 9.39 -16.61
CA LYS A 44 -1.92 8.95 -17.99
C LYS A 44 -0.60 8.86 -18.76
N ALA A 45 0.29 9.84 -18.62
CA ALA A 45 1.61 9.83 -19.26
C ALA A 45 2.43 8.60 -18.85
N LYS A 46 2.51 8.31 -17.56
CA LYS A 46 3.24 7.14 -17.03
C LYS A 46 2.66 5.81 -17.50
N LEU A 47 1.33 5.67 -17.43
CA LEU A 47 0.65 4.47 -17.91
C LEU A 47 0.85 4.25 -19.42
N SER A 48 0.90 5.34 -20.20
CA SER A 48 1.12 5.28 -21.65
C SER A 48 2.51 4.73 -21.98
N VAL A 49 3.55 5.13 -21.25
CA VAL A 49 4.91 4.59 -21.42
C VAL A 49 4.94 3.08 -21.18
N ALA A 50 4.38 2.60 -20.06
CA ALA A 50 4.30 1.17 -19.76
C ALA A 50 3.43 0.39 -20.79
N TYR A 51 2.39 1.05 -21.32
CA TYR A 51 1.54 0.48 -22.37
C TYR A 51 2.29 0.32 -23.69
N GLU A 52 3.22 1.21 -24.02
CA GLU A 52 4.07 1.13 -25.21
C GLU A 52 5.15 0.04 -25.10
N HIS A 53 5.67 -0.22 -23.90
CA HIS A 53 6.59 -1.34 -23.65
C HIS A 53 5.91 -2.71 -23.73
N SER A 54 4.59 -2.77 -23.55
CA SER A 54 3.80 -4.01 -23.56
C SER A 54 3.48 -4.50 -24.98
N LYS A 55 3.27 -5.81 -25.16
CA LYS A 55 2.94 -6.39 -26.48
C LYS A 55 1.63 -5.83 -27.04
N PRO A 56 1.58 -5.37 -28.31
CA PRO A 56 0.41 -4.71 -28.89
C PRO A 56 -0.91 -5.51 -28.83
N GLU A 57 -0.82 -6.83 -28.92
CA GLU A 57 -1.96 -7.75 -28.96
C GLU A 57 -2.57 -8.07 -27.60
N ALA A 58 -1.82 -7.84 -26.52
CA ALA A 58 -2.20 -8.21 -25.15
C ALA A 58 -2.26 -7.03 -24.18
N ARG A 59 -1.73 -5.86 -24.58
CA ARG A 59 -1.71 -4.65 -23.75
C ARG A 59 -3.10 -4.07 -23.53
N LYS A 60 -3.38 -3.73 -22.28
CA LYS A 60 -4.61 -3.09 -21.82
C LYS A 60 -4.24 -1.96 -20.87
N MET A 61 -5.12 -0.98 -20.73
CA MET A 61 -4.96 0.16 -19.85
C MET A 61 -6.31 0.57 -19.28
N ALA A 62 -6.34 0.91 -18.00
CA ALA A 62 -7.50 1.40 -17.27
C ALA A 62 -7.12 2.67 -16.51
N VAL A 63 -7.67 3.82 -16.91
CA VAL A 63 -7.47 5.11 -16.24
C VAL A 63 -8.71 5.39 -15.39
N LEU A 64 -8.52 5.58 -14.08
CA LEU A 64 -9.58 5.51 -13.07
C LEU A 64 -9.95 6.86 -12.44
N GLY A 65 -9.34 7.94 -12.94
CA GLY A 65 -9.53 9.30 -12.41
C GLY A 65 -8.75 9.55 -11.12
N HIS A 66 -8.68 10.82 -10.71
CA HIS A 66 -7.93 11.28 -9.54
C HIS A 66 -6.44 10.85 -9.56
N GLY A 67 -5.82 10.78 -10.74
CA GLY A 67 -4.43 10.36 -10.90
C GLY A 67 -4.15 8.88 -10.66
N ASN A 68 -5.16 8.01 -10.71
CA ASN A 68 -5.02 6.56 -10.49
C ASN A 68 -5.23 5.75 -11.78
N GLY A 69 -4.53 4.63 -11.92
CA GLY A 69 -4.80 3.68 -13.01
C GLY A 69 -3.80 2.54 -13.15
N PHE A 70 -4.07 1.70 -14.15
CA PHE A 70 -3.34 0.46 -14.44
C PHE A 70 -3.01 0.36 -15.93
N SER A 71 -1.85 -0.20 -16.24
CA SER A 71 -1.43 -0.63 -17.58
C SER A 71 -0.88 -2.05 -17.45
N PHE A 72 -1.30 -2.98 -18.29
CA PHE A 72 -0.95 -4.40 -18.13
C PHE A 72 -1.01 -5.19 -19.44
N GLU A 73 -0.15 -6.20 -19.55
CA GLU A 73 -0.15 -7.21 -20.61
C GLU A 73 -0.94 -8.43 -20.13
N ALA A 74 -2.15 -8.62 -20.66
CA ALA A 74 -2.99 -9.76 -20.31
C ALA A 74 -2.33 -11.07 -20.72
N SER A 75 -2.24 -12.03 -19.79
CA SER A 75 -1.64 -13.33 -20.03
C SER A 75 -2.18 -14.38 -19.05
N PRO A 76 -1.83 -15.67 -19.23
CA PRO A 76 -2.18 -16.70 -18.25
C PRO A 76 -1.65 -16.44 -16.83
N TYR A 77 -0.59 -15.65 -16.68
CA TYR A 77 0.05 -15.33 -15.39
C TYR A 77 -0.01 -13.83 -15.06
N CYS A 78 -0.82 -13.05 -15.76
CA CYS A 78 -1.05 -11.64 -15.49
C CYS A 78 -2.49 -11.33 -15.84
N SER A 79 -3.31 -11.31 -14.80
CA SER A 79 -4.75 -11.14 -14.90
C SER A 79 -5.18 -9.81 -14.30
N TYR A 80 -6.30 -9.31 -14.80
CA TYR A 80 -6.95 -8.11 -14.30
C TYR A 80 -8.44 -8.39 -14.18
N ALA A 81 -9.04 -7.85 -13.13
CA ALA A 81 -10.47 -7.90 -12.92
C ALA A 81 -10.95 -6.59 -12.29
N ASN A 82 -12.21 -6.24 -12.56
CA ASN A 82 -12.91 -5.14 -11.93
C ASN A 82 -14.29 -5.61 -11.51
N ARG A 83 -14.69 -5.26 -10.29
CA ARG A 83 -16.08 -5.36 -9.85
C ARG A 83 -16.41 -4.20 -8.92
N GLU A 84 -17.50 -3.48 -9.23
CA GLU A 84 -18.08 -2.44 -8.36
C GLU A 84 -17.08 -1.35 -7.91
N GLY A 85 -16.16 -0.92 -8.79
CA GLY A 85 -15.16 0.09 -8.46
C GLY A 85 -13.97 -0.46 -7.66
N VAL A 86 -13.86 -1.79 -7.50
CA VAL A 86 -12.64 -2.45 -7.04
C VAL A 86 -11.89 -3.00 -8.24
N HIS A 87 -10.63 -2.60 -8.38
CA HIS A 87 -9.75 -2.93 -9.48
C HIS A 87 -8.59 -3.77 -8.98
N VAL A 88 -8.30 -4.86 -9.67
CA VAL A 88 -7.26 -5.80 -9.27
C VAL A 88 -6.39 -6.14 -10.46
N VAL A 89 -5.07 -6.08 -10.27
CA VAL A 89 -4.09 -6.73 -11.14
C VAL A 89 -3.33 -7.76 -10.32
N LEU A 90 -3.21 -8.97 -10.84
CA LEU A 90 -2.47 -10.07 -10.23
C LEU A 90 -1.53 -10.67 -11.25
N ALA A 91 -0.24 -10.71 -10.91
CA ALA A 91 0.77 -11.47 -11.62
C ALA A 91 1.15 -12.70 -10.83
N GLY A 92 1.30 -13.84 -11.52
CA GLY A 92 1.59 -15.13 -10.94
C GLY A 92 0.40 -16.07 -10.88
N GLU A 93 0.47 -17.04 -9.96
CA GLU A 93 -0.52 -18.09 -9.78
C GLU A 93 -0.66 -18.36 -8.27
N VAL A 94 -1.91 -18.48 -7.82
CA VAL A 94 -2.24 -18.83 -6.44
C VAL A 94 -2.84 -20.23 -6.43
N SER A 95 -2.20 -21.13 -5.69
CA SER A 95 -2.56 -22.55 -5.68
C SER A 95 -3.78 -22.82 -4.80
N ASP A 96 -3.91 -22.10 -3.69
CA ASP A 96 -5.03 -22.25 -2.75
C ASP A 96 -5.44 -20.90 -2.19
N TRP A 97 -6.69 -20.53 -2.43
CA TRP A 97 -7.30 -19.33 -1.89
C TRP A 97 -8.07 -19.72 -0.62
N PRO A 98 -7.75 -19.15 0.56
CA PRO A 98 -8.44 -19.50 1.80
C PRO A 98 -9.95 -19.30 1.68
N GLY A 99 -10.71 -20.40 1.80
CA GLY A 99 -12.17 -20.38 1.71
C GLY A 99 -12.74 -20.42 0.29
N ILE A 100 -11.89 -20.52 -0.74
CA ILE A 100 -12.29 -20.54 -2.14
C ILE A 100 -11.58 -21.68 -2.87
N SER A 101 -12.35 -22.66 -3.36
CA SER A 101 -11.81 -23.77 -4.13
C SER A 101 -12.15 -23.60 -5.61
N ALA A 102 -11.15 -23.25 -6.42
CA ALA A 102 -11.30 -23.16 -7.88
C ALA A 102 -11.79 -24.49 -8.49
N VAL A 103 -11.33 -25.62 -7.95
CA VAL A 103 -11.76 -26.96 -8.36
C VAL A 103 -13.23 -27.20 -8.03
N ALA A 104 -13.66 -26.87 -6.80
CA ALA A 104 -15.06 -27.04 -6.41
C ALA A 104 -15.98 -26.13 -7.23
N ALA A 105 -15.58 -24.89 -7.50
CA ALA A 105 -16.36 -23.96 -8.32
C ALA A 105 -16.47 -24.43 -9.79
N ALA A 106 -15.39 -24.93 -10.37
CA ALA A 106 -15.41 -25.51 -11.71
C ALA A 106 -16.29 -26.77 -11.76
N HIS A 107 -16.22 -27.63 -10.74
CA HIS A 107 -17.09 -28.80 -10.61
C HIS A 107 -18.56 -28.39 -10.47
N ASP A 108 -18.87 -27.42 -9.62
CA ASP A 108 -20.24 -26.95 -9.41
C ASP A 108 -20.84 -26.33 -10.67
N ALA A 109 -20.07 -25.51 -11.40
CA ALA A 109 -20.48 -24.96 -12.69
C ALA A 109 -20.75 -26.06 -13.72
N PHE A 110 -19.86 -27.06 -13.78
CA PHE A 110 -20.05 -28.25 -14.61
C PHE A 110 -21.34 -29.00 -14.24
N VAL A 111 -21.61 -29.22 -12.95
CA VAL A 111 -22.83 -29.89 -12.46
C VAL A 111 -24.09 -29.07 -12.79
N ARG A 112 -24.00 -27.73 -12.77
CA ARG A 112 -25.10 -26.82 -13.12
C ARG A 112 -25.29 -26.62 -14.62
N ASN A 113 -24.42 -27.18 -15.46
CA ASN A 113 -24.38 -26.92 -16.90
C ASN A 113 -24.27 -25.42 -17.22
N GLU A 114 -23.53 -24.72 -16.36
CA GLU A 114 -23.11 -23.34 -16.53
C GLU A 114 -21.71 -23.34 -17.13
N ASP A 115 -21.35 -22.29 -17.87
CA ASP A 115 -19.96 -22.12 -18.28
C ASP A 115 -19.09 -22.08 -17.00
N PRO A 116 -17.93 -22.78 -16.97
CA PRO A 116 -17.01 -22.66 -15.86
C PRO A 116 -16.74 -21.18 -15.64
N PRO A 117 -16.73 -20.69 -14.39
CA PRO A 117 -16.37 -19.30 -14.16
C PRO A 117 -15.06 -19.02 -14.91
N GLU A 118 -15.07 -18.07 -15.85
CA GLU A 118 -13.84 -17.49 -16.42
C GLU A 118 -13.14 -16.66 -15.32
N GLN A 119 -12.84 -17.30 -14.19
CA GLN A 119 -12.22 -16.65 -13.07
C GLN A 119 -10.73 -16.90 -13.19
N ASN A 120 -10.11 -16.00 -13.93
CA ASN A 120 -8.69 -15.73 -13.77
C ASN A 120 -8.39 -15.40 -12.28
N ASP A 121 -7.13 -15.54 -11.87
CA ASP A 121 -6.72 -15.31 -10.47
C ASP A 121 -7.11 -13.94 -9.91
N ALA A 122 -7.24 -12.91 -10.76
CA ALA A 122 -7.71 -11.59 -10.34
C ALA A 122 -9.18 -11.59 -9.89
N HIS A 123 -10.06 -12.40 -10.47
CA HIS A 123 -11.45 -12.52 -9.98
C HIS A 123 -11.51 -13.25 -8.64
N TRP A 124 -10.68 -14.28 -8.45
CA TRP A 124 -10.56 -14.95 -7.15
C TRP A 124 -10.04 -14.00 -6.07
N LEU A 125 -9.08 -13.14 -6.42
CA LEU A 125 -8.59 -12.10 -5.52
C LEU A 125 -9.66 -11.03 -5.21
N LEU A 126 -10.54 -10.71 -6.16
CA LEU A 126 -11.71 -9.85 -5.89
C LEU A 126 -12.67 -10.51 -4.90
N ASP A 127 -13.02 -11.77 -5.10
CA ASP A 127 -13.89 -12.53 -4.18
C ASP A 127 -13.28 -12.58 -2.78
N PHE A 128 -11.99 -12.89 -2.72
CA PHE A 128 -11.19 -12.88 -1.50
C PHE A 128 -11.26 -11.52 -0.81
N TYR A 129 -10.98 -10.42 -1.50
CA TYR A 129 -11.05 -9.07 -0.94
C TYR A 129 -12.45 -8.72 -0.42
N THR A 130 -13.49 -9.01 -1.21
CA THR A 130 -14.88 -8.74 -0.81
C THR A 130 -15.31 -9.52 0.44
N SER A 131 -14.73 -10.69 0.70
CA SER A 131 -15.07 -11.54 1.85
C SER A 131 -14.77 -10.90 3.21
N PHE A 132 -13.80 -9.98 3.29
CA PHE A 132 -13.44 -9.29 4.53
C PHE A 132 -13.59 -7.76 4.47
N MET A 133 -13.93 -7.20 3.31
CA MET A 133 -14.21 -5.78 3.12
C MET A 133 -15.44 -5.30 3.91
N SER A 134 -16.44 -6.16 4.18
CA SER A 134 -17.68 -5.78 4.88
C SER A 134 -17.51 -5.36 6.35
N SER A 135 -16.26 -5.27 6.83
CA SER A 135 -15.92 -4.89 8.20
C SER A 135 -16.04 -3.37 8.43
N SER A 136 -16.41 -2.98 9.66
CA SER A 136 -16.80 -1.61 9.98
C SER A 136 -15.65 -0.60 10.15
N SER A 137 -14.39 -1.02 10.06
CA SER A 137 -13.22 -0.11 10.18
C SER A 137 -12.05 -0.53 9.29
N ALA A 138 -11.24 0.44 8.84
CA ALA A 138 -10.13 0.20 7.93
C ALA A 138 -9.00 -0.66 8.53
N ASP A 139 -8.77 -0.52 9.84
CA ASP A 139 -7.78 -1.29 10.59
C ASP A 139 -8.17 -2.77 10.68
N ASP A 140 -9.46 -3.06 10.90
CA ASP A 140 -9.98 -4.43 10.92
C ASP A 140 -9.83 -5.11 9.54
N THR A 141 -10.07 -4.38 8.45
CA THR A 141 -9.86 -4.91 7.09
C THR A 141 -8.40 -5.28 6.84
N THR A 142 -7.46 -4.44 7.29
CA THR A 142 -6.02 -4.67 7.09
C THR A 142 -5.53 -5.87 7.91
N GLY A 143 -5.98 -6.00 9.16
CA GLY A 143 -5.68 -7.16 10.00
C GLY A 143 -6.18 -8.47 9.39
N LYS A 144 -7.43 -8.50 8.90
CA LYS A 144 -7.99 -9.66 8.19
C LYS A 144 -7.24 -10.00 6.92
N ALA A 145 -6.84 -8.98 6.14
CA ALA A 145 -6.03 -9.19 4.95
C ALA A 145 -4.69 -9.89 5.29
N LEU A 146 -4.01 -9.51 6.37
CA LEU A 146 -2.79 -10.18 6.83
C LEU A 146 -3.04 -11.64 7.22
N GLU A 147 -4.06 -11.91 8.04
CA GLU A 147 -4.40 -13.26 8.47
C GLU A 147 -4.72 -14.20 7.30
N CYS A 148 -5.39 -13.67 6.29
CA CYS A 148 -5.73 -14.45 5.11
C CYS A 148 -4.51 -14.61 4.19
N LEU A 149 -3.71 -13.57 3.94
CA LEU A 149 -2.50 -13.65 3.11
C LEU A 149 -1.45 -14.61 3.69
N ALA A 150 -1.36 -14.72 5.01
CA ALA A 150 -0.48 -15.69 5.68
C ALA A 150 -0.83 -17.16 5.36
N LYS A 151 -2.03 -17.43 4.86
CA LYS A 151 -2.51 -18.76 4.46
C LYS A 151 -2.49 -18.98 2.95
N VAL A 152 -2.31 -17.92 2.15
CA VAL A 152 -2.26 -18.02 0.69
C VAL A 152 -0.94 -18.69 0.27
N GLN A 153 -1.06 -19.72 -0.55
CA GLN A 153 0.09 -20.42 -1.12
C GLN A 153 0.16 -20.18 -2.63
N GLY A 154 1.34 -19.83 -3.12
CA GLY A 154 1.58 -19.57 -4.54
C GLY A 154 2.65 -18.51 -4.76
N ASN A 155 2.96 -18.27 -6.02
CA ASN A 155 3.90 -17.23 -6.44
C ASN A 155 3.09 -16.09 -7.01
N PHE A 156 2.96 -15.00 -6.26
CA PHE A 156 2.07 -13.91 -6.63
C PHE A 156 2.64 -12.53 -6.28
N ALA A 157 2.28 -11.56 -7.11
CA ALA A 157 2.37 -10.15 -6.81
C ALA A 157 1.09 -9.49 -7.31
N PHE A 158 0.42 -8.72 -6.46
CA PHE A 158 -0.85 -8.10 -6.84
C PHE A 158 -0.97 -6.68 -6.31
N VAL A 159 -1.88 -5.93 -6.93
CA VAL A 159 -2.38 -4.64 -6.45
C VAL A 159 -3.89 -4.63 -6.55
N ILE A 160 -4.54 -4.22 -5.46
CA ILE A 160 -5.97 -3.95 -5.35
C ILE A 160 -6.12 -2.46 -5.11
N TYR A 161 -7.00 -1.82 -5.88
CA TYR A 161 -7.46 -0.47 -5.65
C TYR A 161 -8.97 -0.45 -5.51
N ASP A 162 -9.43 0.05 -4.38
CA ASP A 162 -10.84 0.23 -4.05
C ASP A 162 -11.19 1.71 -4.19
N GLU A 163 -11.93 2.05 -5.25
CA GLU A 163 -12.34 3.42 -5.55
C GLU A 163 -13.33 3.98 -4.53
N ILE A 164 -14.11 3.11 -3.88
CA ILE A 164 -15.15 3.49 -2.93
C ILE A 164 -14.50 3.89 -1.61
N GLN A 165 -13.61 3.03 -1.10
CA GLN A 165 -12.89 3.27 0.15
C GLN A 165 -11.61 4.10 -0.04
N LYS A 166 -11.26 4.44 -1.29
CA LYS A 166 -10.01 5.11 -1.67
C LYS A 166 -8.80 4.44 -1.00
N ARG A 167 -8.72 3.12 -1.17
CA ARG A 167 -7.76 2.24 -0.51
C ARG A 167 -6.92 1.50 -1.54
N VAL A 168 -5.64 1.34 -1.25
CA VAL A 168 -4.71 0.52 -2.04
C VAL A 168 -4.12 -0.58 -1.18
N PHE A 169 -4.24 -1.82 -1.63
CA PHE A 169 -3.50 -2.96 -1.11
C PHE A 169 -2.53 -3.46 -2.17
N ALA A 170 -1.28 -3.68 -1.80
CA ALA A 170 -0.30 -4.34 -2.67
C ALA A 170 0.45 -5.40 -1.87
N ALA A 171 0.59 -6.60 -2.42
CA ALA A 171 1.29 -7.67 -1.72
C ALA A 171 2.17 -8.48 -2.66
N ARG A 172 3.20 -9.08 -2.07
CA ARG A 172 4.12 -9.99 -2.73
C ARG A 172 4.33 -11.24 -1.89
N ASP A 173 4.32 -12.39 -2.54
CA ASP A 173 4.52 -13.70 -1.92
C ASP A 173 5.80 -13.77 -1.06
N ALA A 174 5.83 -14.72 -0.13
CA ALA A 174 6.90 -14.90 0.84
C ALA A 174 8.24 -15.31 0.22
N GLU A 175 8.21 -16.02 -0.90
CA GLU A 175 9.40 -16.47 -1.63
C GLU A 175 9.95 -15.39 -2.57
N GLY A 176 9.14 -14.37 -2.86
CA GLY A 176 9.42 -13.34 -3.84
C GLY A 176 9.41 -13.86 -5.27
N GLY A 177 8.64 -14.91 -5.57
CA GLY A 177 8.61 -15.59 -6.86
C GLY A 177 8.24 -14.66 -8.02
N GLN A 178 7.24 -13.80 -7.84
CA GLN A 178 6.90 -12.78 -8.83
C GLN A 178 7.63 -11.46 -8.57
N PRO A 179 8.17 -10.78 -9.60
CA PRO A 179 8.79 -9.48 -9.42
C PRO A 179 7.72 -8.42 -9.16
N LEU A 180 7.96 -7.61 -8.14
CA LEU A 180 7.21 -6.40 -7.85
C LEU A 180 8.20 -5.33 -7.43
N TYR A 181 8.21 -4.21 -8.14
CA TYR A 181 8.96 -3.02 -7.85
C TYR A 181 8.00 -1.93 -7.41
N TRP A 182 8.50 -1.01 -6.60
CA TRP A 182 7.75 0.16 -6.18
C TRP A 182 8.67 1.37 -6.00
N GLY A 183 8.10 2.55 -6.10
CA GLY A 183 8.81 3.82 -5.96
C GLY A 183 7.84 4.98 -5.90
N ALA A 184 8.34 6.10 -5.38
CA ALA A 184 7.60 7.35 -5.28
C ALA A 184 8.26 8.42 -6.15
N THR A 185 7.46 9.15 -6.93
CA THR A 185 7.96 10.25 -7.77
C THR A 185 8.15 11.54 -6.97
N ASP A 186 8.82 12.53 -7.56
CA ASP A 186 8.96 13.87 -6.99
C ASP A 186 7.63 14.67 -6.93
N GLU A 187 6.59 14.17 -7.61
CA GLU A 187 5.21 14.65 -7.56
C GLU A 187 4.38 13.95 -6.48
N GLY A 188 4.91 12.88 -5.88
CA GLY A 188 4.25 12.14 -4.79
C GLY A 188 3.40 10.96 -5.26
N GLN A 189 3.42 10.62 -6.55
CA GLN A 189 2.73 9.43 -7.07
C GLN A 189 3.46 8.16 -6.62
N LEU A 190 2.71 7.15 -6.16
CA LEU A 190 3.23 5.82 -5.87
C LEU A 190 3.08 4.94 -7.11
N LEU A 191 4.19 4.41 -7.62
CA LEU A 191 4.21 3.47 -8.73
C LEU A 191 4.51 2.07 -8.20
N LEU A 192 3.77 1.07 -8.70
CA LEU A 192 3.97 -0.35 -8.43
C LEU A 192 3.97 -1.09 -9.77
N GLY A 193 4.99 -1.90 -10.07
CA GLY A 193 5.04 -2.58 -11.37
C GLY A 193 5.96 -3.77 -11.42
N SER A 194 5.85 -4.57 -12.48
CA SER A 194 6.63 -5.81 -12.64
C SER A 194 8.07 -5.60 -13.11
N HIS A 195 8.41 -4.43 -13.63
CA HIS A 195 9.75 -4.10 -14.12
C HIS A 195 10.23 -2.76 -13.60
N LEU A 196 11.51 -2.69 -13.23
CA LEU A 196 12.12 -1.46 -12.74
C LEU A 196 12.06 -0.32 -13.76
N ASN A 197 12.21 -0.62 -15.05
CA ASN A 197 12.20 0.38 -16.12
C ASN A 197 10.84 1.06 -16.32
N ASP A 198 9.76 0.47 -15.81
CA ASP A 198 8.42 1.06 -15.89
C ASP A 198 8.18 2.08 -14.74
N LEU A 199 9.10 2.17 -13.77
CA LEU A 199 9.05 3.12 -12.65
C LEU A 199 9.79 4.44 -12.96
N ASP A 200 9.71 4.91 -14.20
CA ASP A 200 10.37 6.14 -14.64
C ASP A 200 9.94 7.35 -13.81
N GLY A 201 10.94 8.13 -13.38
CA GLY A 201 10.76 9.29 -12.50
C GLY A 201 10.62 8.94 -11.01
N CYS A 202 10.81 7.67 -10.63
CA CYS A 202 10.97 7.27 -9.23
C CYS A 202 12.44 7.22 -8.80
N GLU A 203 13.40 7.60 -9.63
CA GLU A 203 14.80 7.63 -9.21
C GLU A 203 15.03 8.73 -8.17
N PRO A 204 15.69 8.46 -7.03
CA PRO A 204 16.32 7.19 -6.63
C PRO A 204 15.46 6.30 -5.70
N THR A 205 14.20 6.64 -5.44
CA THR A 205 13.29 5.91 -4.53
C THR A 205 12.92 4.51 -5.04
N ALA A 206 12.97 4.27 -6.35
CA ALA A 206 12.68 2.97 -6.97
C ALA A 206 13.47 1.84 -6.30
N THR A 207 12.75 0.78 -5.89
CA THR A 207 13.33 -0.40 -5.26
C THR A 207 12.43 -1.62 -5.44
N MET A 208 12.91 -2.77 -5.00
CA MET A 208 12.14 -4.01 -4.99
C MET A 208 11.13 -3.97 -3.83
N PHE A 209 9.89 -4.36 -4.10
CA PHE A 209 8.87 -4.55 -3.06
C PHE A 209 9.24 -5.78 -2.21
N PRO A 210 9.23 -5.67 -0.86
CA PRO A 210 9.74 -6.74 -0.01
C PRO A 210 8.84 -7.99 -0.04
N PRO A 211 9.42 -9.20 -0.12
CA PRO A 211 8.65 -10.43 -0.10
C PRO A 211 7.98 -10.66 1.27
N GLY A 212 6.82 -11.30 1.28
CA GLY A 212 6.08 -11.62 2.51
C GLY A 212 5.45 -10.40 3.19
N THR A 213 5.12 -9.37 2.40
CA THR A 213 4.58 -8.11 2.92
C THR A 213 3.34 -7.64 2.17
N LEU A 214 2.52 -6.88 2.90
CA LEU A 214 1.35 -6.15 2.44
C LEU A 214 1.60 -4.66 2.65
N PHE A 215 1.49 -3.86 1.60
CA PHE A 215 1.31 -2.43 1.67
C PHE A 215 -0.19 -2.12 1.74
N ALA A 216 -0.58 -1.28 2.69
CA ALA A 216 -1.95 -0.85 2.92
C ALA A 216 -2.02 0.67 3.06
N SER A 217 -2.71 1.33 2.13
CA SER A 217 -3.05 2.75 2.21
C SER A 217 -4.55 2.92 2.29
N THR A 218 -5.01 3.86 3.12
CA THR A 218 -6.40 4.31 3.15
C THR A 218 -6.40 5.83 3.17
N ARG A 219 -7.17 6.47 2.28
CA ARG A 219 -7.33 7.92 2.31
C ARG A 219 -8.10 8.33 3.57
N HIS A 220 -7.50 9.15 4.43
CA HIS A 220 -8.18 9.72 5.59
C HIS A 220 -8.99 10.97 5.19
N THR A 221 -10.08 11.26 5.92
CA THR A 221 -10.87 12.47 5.69
C THR A 221 -10.10 13.71 6.17
N ILE A 222 -9.74 14.59 5.24
CA ILE A 222 -9.07 15.87 5.52
C ILE A 222 -10.14 16.91 5.92
N ALA A 223 -9.99 17.63 7.05
CA ALA A 223 -10.84 18.81 7.33
C ALA A 223 -10.46 20.01 6.48
N PHE A 224 -11.48 20.81 6.19
CA PHE A 224 -11.36 22.14 5.64
C PHE A 224 -12.10 23.19 6.50
N SER A 225 -11.63 24.45 6.47
CA SER A 225 -12.13 25.57 7.28
C SER A 225 -13.15 26.45 6.50
N PRO A 226 -14.35 26.77 7.03
CA PRO A 226 -15.36 27.58 6.35
C PRO A 226 -15.22 29.10 6.60
N GLY A 227 -14.05 29.57 7.06
CA GLY A 227 -13.81 30.96 7.43
C GLY A 227 -13.76 31.20 8.94
N ASN A 228 -14.27 32.34 9.43
CA ASN A 228 -13.94 32.90 10.75
C ASN A 228 -14.50 32.16 12.00
N GLN A 229 -15.00 30.92 11.89
CA GLN A 229 -15.67 30.20 12.99
C GLN A 229 -14.93 28.95 13.52
N GLY A 230 -13.65 28.76 13.19
CA GLY A 230 -12.77 27.77 13.83
C GLY A 230 -12.44 26.53 12.99
N TRP A 231 -11.44 25.78 13.45
CA TRP A 231 -10.93 24.53 12.85
C TRP A 231 -11.52 23.31 13.55
N VAL A 232 -11.96 22.29 12.81
CA VAL A 232 -11.94 20.89 13.30
C VAL A 232 -11.83 19.93 12.10
N ILE A 233 -10.66 19.31 11.88
CA ILE A 233 -10.32 17.86 11.89
C ILE A 233 -8.78 17.82 11.88
N ASN A 234 -8.19 16.94 12.69
CA ASN A 234 -6.83 16.44 12.46
C ASN A 234 -6.74 15.02 13.03
N GLU A 235 -6.89 14.02 12.18
CA GLU A 235 -6.16 12.77 12.35
C GLU A 235 -5.44 12.57 11.01
N GLY A 236 -4.13 12.84 11.01
CA GLY A 236 -3.37 13.22 9.82
C GLY A 236 -3.31 12.18 8.70
N ASP A 237 -2.71 12.60 7.57
CA ASP A 237 -2.33 11.72 6.46
C ASP A 237 -1.32 10.68 6.94
N TRP A 238 -1.80 9.55 7.45
CA TRP A 238 -0.94 8.43 7.78
C TRP A 238 -0.32 7.91 6.48
N PRO A 239 1.02 7.82 6.41
CA PRO A 239 1.65 7.14 5.29
C PRO A 239 1.11 5.72 5.21
N GLY A 240 1.02 5.17 3.99
CA GLY A 240 0.60 3.79 3.83
C GLY A 240 1.49 2.87 4.68
N GLN A 241 0.87 1.89 5.32
CA GLN A 241 1.55 0.97 6.20
C GLN A 241 2.14 -0.17 5.39
N LEU A 242 3.38 -0.53 5.66
CA LEU A 242 3.98 -1.75 5.16
C LEU A 242 4.02 -2.75 6.32
N LEU A 243 3.36 -3.89 6.16
CA LEU A 243 3.14 -4.91 7.19
C LEU A 243 3.62 -6.26 6.67
N SER A 244 4.12 -7.13 7.54
CA SER A 244 4.48 -8.50 7.15
C SER A 244 3.36 -9.46 7.50
N PHE A 245 3.04 -10.37 6.58
CA PHE A 245 2.17 -11.51 6.86
C PHE A 245 2.98 -12.78 7.15
N LEU A 246 4.27 -12.64 7.49
CA LEU A 246 5.09 -13.74 7.99
C LEU A 246 4.99 -13.80 9.51
N VAL A 247 4.70 -14.98 10.05
CA VAL A 247 4.67 -15.21 11.49
C VAL A 247 6.06 -15.56 12.03
N ASP A 248 6.32 -15.19 13.29
CA ASP A 248 7.51 -15.65 14.02
C ASP A 248 7.44 -17.17 14.25
N SER A 249 8.54 -17.74 14.75
CA SER A 249 8.67 -19.15 15.11
C SER A 249 7.62 -19.64 16.12
N ASP A 250 7.04 -18.74 16.92
CA ASP A 250 5.97 -19.03 17.86
C ASP A 250 4.58 -19.14 17.21
N GLY A 251 4.43 -18.68 15.95
CA GLY A 251 3.17 -18.67 15.22
C GLY A 251 2.13 -17.67 15.73
N THR A 252 2.49 -16.78 16.67
CA THR A 252 1.54 -15.89 17.35
C THR A 252 1.68 -14.42 16.97
N HIS A 253 2.84 -14.01 16.45
CA HIS A 253 3.11 -12.61 16.11
C HIS A 253 3.59 -12.44 14.67
N TRP A 254 3.18 -11.35 14.05
CA TRP A 254 3.72 -10.89 12.77
C TRP A 254 5.17 -10.42 12.93
N ARG A 255 6.04 -10.75 11.97
CA ARG A 255 7.42 -10.26 11.94
C ARG A 255 7.44 -8.77 11.65
N GLY A 256 8.36 -8.04 12.29
CA GLY A 256 8.57 -6.62 12.05
C GLY A 256 9.19 -6.34 10.67
N ILE A 257 9.00 -5.12 10.17
CA ILE A 257 9.67 -4.64 8.95
C ILE A 257 10.67 -3.56 9.33
N LYS A 258 11.89 -3.71 8.79
CA LYS A 258 12.98 -2.75 8.98
C LYS A 258 13.18 -1.94 7.71
N ALA A 259 13.07 -0.62 7.83
CA ALA A 259 13.47 0.32 6.78
C ALA A 259 14.97 0.61 6.88
N ILE A 260 15.68 0.44 5.78
CA ILE A 260 17.09 0.83 5.63
C ILE A 260 17.11 2.11 4.79
N PRO A 261 17.21 3.29 5.41
CA PRO A 261 17.17 4.56 4.69
C PRO A 261 18.38 4.70 3.77
N ARG A 262 18.15 5.23 2.57
CA ARG A 262 19.19 5.64 1.63
C ARG A 262 19.39 7.15 1.78
N ILE A 263 20.63 7.54 2.05
CA ILE A 263 21.00 8.91 2.40
C ILE A 263 22.10 9.37 1.45
N ASN A 264 22.00 10.60 0.97
CA ASN A 264 23.02 11.18 0.07
C ASN A 264 24.20 11.75 0.87
N SER A 265 25.23 12.22 0.18
CA SER A 265 26.41 12.84 0.81
C SER A 265 26.09 14.10 1.62
N ARG A 266 24.89 14.67 1.48
CA ARG A 266 24.40 15.83 2.25
C ARG A 266 23.54 15.43 3.46
N GLY A 267 23.36 14.15 3.73
CA GLY A 267 22.52 13.69 4.84
C GLY A 267 21.02 13.67 4.53
N GLN A 268 20.61 13.89 3.28
CA GLN A 268 19.19 13.89 2.90
C GLN A 268 18.73 12.48 2.53
N LEU A 269 17.56 12.09 3.06
CA LEU A 269 16.87 10.84 2.74
C LEU A 269 16.34 10.87 1.30
N PHE A 270 16.48 9.78 0.56
CA PHE A 270 15.99 9.68 -0.82
C PHE A 270 15.30 8.34 -1.14
N GLY A 271 14.75 7.68 -0.14
CA GLY A 271 14.14 6.37 -0.29
C GLY A 271 14.67 5.40 0.75
N ALA A 272 14.02 4.25 0.89
CA ALA A 272 14.44 3.20 1.81
C ALA A 272 14.32 1.83 1.14
N VAL A 273 15.15 0.88 1.58
CA VAL A 273 14.98 -0.54 1.27
C VAL A 273 14.38 -1.21 2.50
N TYR A 274 13.26 -1.88 2.31
CA TYR A 274 12.54 -2.54 3.40
C TYR A 274 12.87 -4.03 3.43
N LYS A 275 12.99 -4.58 4.64
CA LYS A 275 13.24 -6.01 4.85
C LYS A 275 12.39 -6.52 6.00
N VAL A 276 11.83 -7.72 5.84
CA VAL A 276 11.19 -8.43 6.95
C VAL A 276 12.29 -8.92 7.91
N ALA A 277 12.13 -8.64 9.19
CA ALA A 277 13.05 -9.09 10.23
C ALA A 277 12.99 -10.62 10.37
N SER A 278 14.11 -11.26 10.72
CA SER A 278 14.15 -12.71 10.95
C SER A 278 13.42 -13.14 12.23
N MET A 279 13.34 -12.25 13.22
CA MET A 279 12.65 -12.38 14.50
C MET A 279 12.20 -10.99 14.97
N ARG A 280 11.27 -10.91 15.93
CA ARG A 280 10.87 -9.65 16.55
C ARG A 280 12.05 -9.02 17.32
N GLU A 281 12.36 -7.74 17.09
CA GLU A 281 13.23 -6.98 17.99
C GLU A 281 12.41 -6.69 19.28
N VAL A 282 12.80 -7.30 20.40
CA VAL A 282 12.26 -6.95 21.71
C VAL A 282 12.77 -5.55 22.04
N VAL A 283 11.91 -4.55 21.96
CA VAL A 283 12.21 -3.22 22.48
C VAL A 283 12.15 -3.33 24.00
N GLU A 284 13.28 -3.55 24.66
CA GLU A 284 13.40 -3.30 26.09
C GLU A 284 13.16 -1.80 26.30
N THR A 285 11.96 -1.44 26.76
CA THR A 285 11.71 -0.10 27.30
C THR A 285 12.59 0.05 28.53
N VAL A 286 13.76 0.67 28.36
CA VAL A 286 14.55 1.13 29.50
C VAL A 286 13.72 2.25 30.14
N GLU A 287 12.97 1.92 31.19
CA GLU A 287 12.41 2.92 32.10
C GLU A 287 13.59 3.73 32.65
N VAL A 288 13.76 4.95 32.15
CA VAL A 288 14.68 5.92 32.75
C VAL A 288 14.02 6.36 34.06
N PRO A 289 14.60 6.06 35.24
CA PRO A 289 14.01 6.50 36.50
C PRO A 289 14.02 8.02 36.56
N VAL A 290 12.83 8.62 36.54
CA VAL A 290 12.64 10.06 36.75
C VAL A 290 12.98 10.36 38.22
N PRO A 291 14.01 11.16 38.52
CA PRO A 291 14.31 11.52 39.91
C PRO A 291 13.17 12.37 40.48
N PRO A 292 12.81 12.19 41.76
CA PRO A 292 11.70 12.94 42.36
C PRO A 292 12.02 14.45 42.38
N PRO A 293 11.00 15.30 42.16
CA PRO A 293 11.19 16.75 42.16
C PRO A 293 11.69 17.22 43.53
N LYS A 294 12.74 18.05 43.52
CA LYS A 294 13.30 18.68 44.72
C LYS A 294 12.24 19.58 45.36
N ALA A 295 11.87 19.29 46.60
CA ALA A 295 10.98 20.12 47.39
C ALA A 295 11.65 21.50 47.66
N GLU A 296 11.17 22.55 47.01
CA GLU A 296 11.50 23.93 47.39
C GLU A 296 10.77 24.27 48.70
N LYS A 297 11.56 24.61 49.73
CA LYS A 297 11.06 25.14 51.00
C LYS A 297 10.48 26.55 50.76
N MET A 298 9.16 26.65 50.71
CA MET A 298 8.44 27.92 50.84
C MET A 298 8.66 28.49 52.24
N GLN A 299 9.50 29.53 52.36
CA GLN A 299 9.58 30.39 53.54
C GLN A 299 8.35 31.30 53.56
N PHE A 300 7.46 31.11 54.54
CA PHE A 300 6.41 32.07 54.86
C PHE A 300 7.05 33.29 55.55
N LEU A 301 6.93 34.45 54.91
CA LEU A 301 7.28 35.75 55.49
C LEU A 301 6.04 36.29 56.21
N GLU A 302 6.05 36.26 57.54
CA GLU A 302 5.13 37.04 58.36
C GLU A 302 5.52 38.53 58.30
N ALA A 303 4.60 39.39 57.88
CA ALA A 303 4.73 40.83 58.03
C ALA A 303 3.37 41.48 58.31
N ASN A 304 3.14 41.74 59.60
CA ASN A 304 2.44 42.89 60.20
C ASN A 304 1.62 43.79 59.28
N LYS A 305 0.33 43.94 59.62
CA LYS A 305 -0.32 45.26 59.64
C LYS A 305 -1.21 45.40 60.89
N GLN A 306 -0.98 46.53 61.55
CA GLN A 306 -1.84 47.18 62.55
C GLN A 306 -3.22 47.47 62.00
#